data_AF-A0A7C2DMS9-F1
#
_entry.id   AF-A0A7C2DMS9-F1
#
_cell.length_a   1.000
_cell.length_b   1.000
_cell.length_c   1.000
_cell.angle_alpha   90.00
_cell.angle_beta   90.00
_cell.angle_gamma   90.00
#
_symmetry.space_group_name_H-M   'P 1'
#
loop_
_entity.id
_entity.type
_entity.pdbx_description
1 polymer ?
#
loop_
_entity_poly.entity_id
_entity_poly.type
_entity_poly.pdbx_seq_one_letter_code
_entity_poly.pdbx_strand_id
1 'polypeptide(L)'
;MGLARRAAVAPALAVLLAACGGRGGRAPEPTASGSLGTVTASDARVLVAALCELEGPAATDPDRAGRIFYDRAHEALHVLAAAVEPVDRAAAAALLVAKERVEADLAGPGLSDAFPDHAAHLLEATRAALGAVGLPAPSCDDGTLG
;
A
#
# COMPACT_ATOMS: atom_id res chain seq x y z
N MET A 1 -82.76 -19.15 4.52
CA MET A 1 -81.78 -19.08 5.63
C MET A 1 -80.52 -18.47 5.01
N GLY A 2 -80.15 -17.20 5.17
CA GLY A 2 -80.22 -16.31 6.33
C GLY A 2 -78.77 -15.94 6.69
N LEU A 3 -78.38 -14.68 6.44
CA LEU A 3 -77.02 -14.13 6.47
C LEU A 3 -76.26 -14.33 7.78
N ALA A 4 -74.92 -14.34 7.70
CA ALA A 4 -74.09 -13.49 8.56
C ALA A 4 -72.69 -13.25 7.96
N ARG A 5 -72.51 -12.04 7.39
CA ARG A 5 -71.21 -11.42 7.12
C ARG A 5 -70.42 -11.30 8.43
N ARG A 6 -69.12 -11.65 8.41
CA ARG A 6 -68.17 -11.15 9.40
C ARG A 6 -67.07 -10.37 8.67
N ALA A 7 -67.17 -9.05 8.81
CA ALA A 7 -66.08 -8.12 8.57
C ALA A 7 -65.16 -8.11 9.81
N ALA A 8 -63.86 -8.13 9.59
CA ALA A 8 -62.84 -7.77 10.58
C ALA A 8 -61.62 -7.28 9.78
N VAL A 9 -61.58 -5.98 9.46
CA VAL A 9 -60.74 -4.96 10.11
C VAL A 9 -59.24 -5.35 10.11
N ALA A 10 -58.51 -4.72 9.20
CA ALA A 10 -57.06 -4.81 9.07
C ALA A 10 -56.34 -4.09 10.21
N PRO A 11 -55.22 -4.62 10.72
CA PRO A 11 -54.24 -3.81 11.43
C PRO A 11 -53.22 -3.28 10.40
N ALA A 12 -53.26 -1.97 10.14
CA ALA A 12 -52.16 -1.25 9.50
C ALA A 12 -51.00 -1.18 10.50
N LEU A 13 -49.99 -2.03 10.31
CA LEU A 13 -48.75 -2.00 11.07
C LEU A 13 -47.87 -0.86 10.54
N ALA A 14 -48.01 0.33 11.13
CA ALA A 14 -47.09 1.44 10.89
C ALA A 14 -45.74 1.11 11.56
N VAL A 15 -44.83 0.52 10.80
CA VAL A 15 -43.44 0.32 11.23
C VAL A 15 -42.72 1.67 11.13
N LEU A 16 -42.59 2.34 12.27
CA LEU A 16 -41.65 3.44 12.46
C LEU A 16 -40.24 2.87 12.44
N LEU A 17 -39.60 2.82 11.26
CA LEU A 17 -38.15 2.64 11.18
C LEU A 17 -37.49 3.96 11.60
N ALA A 18 -37.24 4.04 12.90
CA ALA A 18 -36.35 5.00 13.51
C ALA A 18 -34.94 4.85 12.90
N ALA A 19 -34.32 5.99 12.65
CA ALA A 19 -32.99 6.13 12.11
C ALA A 19 -31.93 5.32 12.88
N CYS A 20 -31.22 4.44 12.19
CA CYS A 20 -29.81 4.23 12.49
C CYS A 20 -29.04 5.15 11.55
N GLY A 21 -28.55 6.26 12.11
CA GLY A 21 -27.63 7.16 11.44
C GLY A 21 -26.52 6.36 10.77
N GLY A 22 -26.38 6.56 9.46
CA GLY A 22 -25.30 6.01 8.66
C GLY A 22 -23.97 6.46 9.26
N ARG A 23 -23.40 5.61 10.09
CA ARG A 23 -21.97 5.65 10.39
C ARG A 23 -21.33 5.27 9.07
N GLY A 24 -20.89 6.27 8.32
CA GLY A 24 -20.20 6.11 7.04
C GLY A 24 -19.02 5.17 7.24
N GLY A 25 -19.26 3.88 7.04
CA GLY A 25 -18.24 2.86 7.11
C GLY A 25 -17.35 3.08 5.92
N ARG A 26 -16.21 3.75 6.13
CA ARG A 26 -15.13 3.77 5.15
C ARG A 26 -14.83 2.32 4.81
N ALA A 27 -14.86 1.98 3.53
CA ALA A 27 -14.53 0.63 3.10
C ALA A 27 -13.15 0.23 3.69
N PRO A 28 -12.98 -1.02 4.13
CA PRO A 28 -11.69 -1.47 4.64
C PRO A 28 -10.62 -1.26 3.56
N GLU A 29 -9.44 -0.80 3.99
CA GLU A 29 -8.34 -0.52 3.08
C GLU A 29 -7.79 -1.84 2.48
N PRO A 30 -7.47 -1.89 1.17
CA PRO A 30 -6.77 -3.03 0.60
C PRO A 30 -5.51 -3.38 1.40
N THR A 31 -5.33 -4.66 1.68
CA THR A 31 -4.24 -5.16 2.52
C THR A 31 -3.70 -6.46 1.94
N ALA A 32 -2.38 -6.64 1.98
CA ALA A 32 -1.68 -7.88 1.68
C ALA A 32 -0.94 -8.37 2.93
N SER A 33 -0.81 -9.68 3.11
CA SER A 33 -0.16 -10.27 4.28
C SER A 33 0.90 -11.28 3.87
N GLY A 34 2.03 -11.24 4.56
CA GLY A 34 3.15 -12.16 4.40
C GLY A 34 3.70 -12.65 5.73
N SER A 35 4.79 -13.41 5.68
CA SER A 35 5.45 -13.96 6.87
C SER A 35 6.02 -12.89 7.82
N LEU A 36 6.28 -11.68 7.32
CA LEU A 36 6.84 -10.56 8.07
C LEU A 36 5.81 -9.50 8.50
N GLY A 37 4.53 -9.68 8.16
CA GLY A 37 3.47 -8.74 8.55
C GLY A 37 2.50 -8.41 7.43
N THR A 38 1.78 -7.30 7.62
CA THR A 38 0.77 -6.80 6.67
C THR A 38 1.24 -5.51 6.02
N VAL A 39 0.97 -5.35 4.72
CA VAL A 39 1.12 -4.10 3.98
C VAL A 39 -0.26 -3.59 3.61
N THR A 40 -0.62 -2.41 4.07
CA THR A 40 -1.85 -1.72 3.68
C THR A 40 -1.62 -0.82 2.47
N ALA A 41 -2.69 -0.37 1.82
CA ALA A 41 -2.56 0.65 0.78
C ALA A 41 -2.01 2.00 1.32
N SER A 42 -2.10 2.28 2.62
CA SER A 42 -1.48 3.45 3.25
C SER A 42 0.03 3.29 3.32
N ASP A 43 0.49 2.11 3.74
CA ASP A 43 1.92 1.77 3.76
C ASP A 43 2.51 1.83 2.35
N ALA A 44 1.77 1.32 1.35
CA ALA A 44 2.16 1.40 -0.06
C ALA A 44 2.39 2.84 -0.53
N ARG A 45 1.52 3.78 -0.15
CA ARG A 45 1.68 5.21 -0.48
C ARG A 45 2.91 5.81 0.19
N VAL A 46 3.12 5.53 1.47
CA VAL A 46 4.28 6.03 2.24
C VAL A 46 5.58 5.48 1.66
N LEU A 47 5.63 4.18 1.36
CA LEU A 47 6.79 3.52 0.77
C LEU A 47 7.13 4.12 -0.60
N VAL A 48 6.14 4.25 -1.49
CA VAL A 48 6.37 4.83 -2.83
C VAL A 48 6.82 6.29 -2.74
N ALA A 49 6.25 7.09 -1.84
CA ALA A 49 6.68 8.47 -1.63
C ALA A 49 8.15 8.55 -1.17
N ALA A 50 8.57 7.70 -0.24
CA ALA A 50 9.97 7.63 0.18
C ALA A 50 10.91 7.25 -0.97
N LEU A 51 10.52 6.29 -1.82
CA LEU A 51 11.32 5.89 -2.97
C LEU A 51 11.36 6.96 -4.08
N CYS A 52 10.29 7.72 -4.27
CA CYS A 52 10.30 8.89 -5.16
C CYS A 52 11.25 10.00 -4.65
N GLU A 53 11.29 10.24 -3.33
CA GLU A 53 12.28 11.15 -2.75
C GLU A 53 13.72 10.63 -2.92
N LEU A 54 13.91 9.31 -2.84
CA LEU A 54 15.20 8.64 -3.00
C LEU A 54 15.73 8.75 -4.43
N GLU A 55 14.88 8.52 -5.44
CA GLU A 55 15.21 8.62 -6.86
C GLU A 55 15.49 10.05 -7.31
N GLY A 56 14.77 11.03 -6.75
CA GLY A 56 14.94 12.44 -7.13
C GLY A 56 15.83 13.24 -6.16
N PRO A 57 15.27 14.07 -5.26
CA PRO A 57 16.03 15.08 -4.51
C PRO A 57 17.14 14.55 -3.57
N ALA A 58 17.12 13.27 -3.21
CA ALA A 58 18.13 12.67 -2.34
C ALA A 58 19.29 12.00 -3.10
N ALA A 59 19.18 11.85 -4.42
CA ALA A 59 20.16 11.12 -5.24
C ALA A 59 21.59 11.70 -5.24
N THR A 60 21.78 12.89 -4.68
CA THR A 60 23.08 13.57 -4.59
C THR A 60 23.58 13.79 -3.15
N ASP A 61 22.85 13.30 -2.15
CA ASP A 61 23.17 13.47 -0.72
C ASP A 61 23.16 12.11 -0.03
N PRO A 62 24.34 11.48 0.20
CA PRO A 62 24.44 10.15 0.80
C PRO A 62 23.76 10.03 2.17
N ASP A 63 23.91 11.06 3.02
CA ASP A 63 23.34 11.04 4.37
C ASP A 63 21.82 11.12 4.31
N ARG A 64 21.27 11.97 3.43
CA ARG A 64 19.83 12.05 3.22
C ARG A 64 19.26 10.79 2.58
N ALA A 65 19.93 10.25 1.57
CA ALA A 65 19.54 9.01 0.91
C ALA A 65 19.51 7.84 1.91
N GLY A 66 20.54 7.74 2.75
CA GLY A 66 20.63 6.75 3.82
C GLY A 66 19.44 6.83 4.79
N ARG A 67 19.11 8.03 5.29
CA ARG A 67 17.94 8.21 6.18
C ARG A 67 16.63 7.85 5.51
N ILE A 68 16.41 8.28 4.27
CA ILE A 68 15.19 7.94 3.53
C ILE A 68 15.08 6.42 3.36
N PHE A 69 16.15 5.78 2.91
CA PHE A 69 16.14 4.36 2.65
C PHE A 69 16.03 3.54 3.94
N TYR A 70 16.97 3.66 4.88
CA TYR A 70 17.02 2.84 6.08
C TYR A 70 15.90 3.14 7.07
N ASP A 71 15.50 4.40 7.25
CA ASP A 71 14.52 4.76 8.29
C ASP A 71 13.06 4.69 7.79
N ARG A 72 12.82 4.84 6.48
CA ARG A 72 11.45 4.96 5.92
C ARG A 72 11.05 3.85 4.95
N ALA A 73 11.99 3.25 4.22
CA ALA A 73 11.67 2.30 3.14
C ALA A 73 12.12 0.86 3.43
N HIS A 74 13.28 0.68 4.08
CA HIS A 74 14.01 -0.59 4.14
C HIS A 74 13.19 -1.74 4.70
N GLU A 75 12.58 -1.55 5.87
CA GLU A 75 11.75 -2.57 6.51
C GLU A 75 10.46 -2.82 5.73
N ALA A 76 9.79 -1.77 5.26
CA ALA A 76 8.56 -1.90 4.47
C ALA A 76 8.79 -2.68 3.16
N LEU A 77 9.97 -2.57 2.55
CA LEU A 77 10.37 -3.38 1.39
C LEU A 77 10.49 -4.87 1.73
N HIS A 78 11.00 -5.22 2.93
CA HIS A 78 11.04 -6.61 3.38
C HIS A 78 9.63 -7.16 3.62
N VAL A 79 8.77 -6.39 4.30
CA VAL A 79 7.38 -6.79 4.56
C VAL A 79 6.62 -6.98 3.24
N LEU A 80 6.81 -6.08 2.26
CA LEU A 80 6.22 -6.21 0.93
C LEU A 80 6.73 -7.46 0.21
N ALA A 81 8.05 -7.70 0.18
CA ALA A 81 8.62 -8.89 -0.45
C ALA A 81 8.04 -10.19 0.16
N ALA A 82 7.89 -10.24 1.48
CA ALA A 82 7.30 -11.37 2.18
C ALA A 82 5.80 -11.57 1.88
N ALA A 83 5.06 -10.48 1.62
CA ALA A 83 3.66 -10.55 1.21
C ALA A 83 3.50 -10.98 -0.27
N VAL A 84 4.48 -10.65 -1.11
CA VAL A 84 4.49 -10.94 -2.55
C VAL A 84 4.95 -12.37 -2.83
N GLU A 85 5.93 -12.89 -2.08
CA GLU A 85 6.54 -14.21 -2.30
C GLU A 85 5.52 -15.35 -2.52
N PRO A 86 4.44 -15.48 -1.74
CA PRO A 86 3.48 -16.57 -1.93
C PRO A 86 2.68 -16.47 -3.23
N VAL A 87 2.58 -15.27 -3.83
CA VAL A 87 1.77 -14.98 -5.02
C VAL A 87 2.65 -14.91 -6.27
N ASP A 88 3.79 -14.23 -6.18
CA ASP A 88 4.76 -14.05 -7.27
C ASP A 88 6.19 -14.03 -6.71
N ARG A 89 6.82 -15.22 -6.64
CA ARG A 89 8.20 -15.35 -6.17
C ARG A 89 9.21 -14.57 -7.03
N ALA A 90 8.95 -14.44 -8.33
CA ALA A 90 9.86 -13.74 -9.22
C ALA A 90 9.83 -12.23 -8.94
N ALA A 91 8.65 -11.65 -8.74
CA ALA A 91 8.51 -10.26 -8.33
C ALA A 91 9.13 -10.00 -6.94
N ALA A 92 8.93 -10.90 -5.97
CA ALA A 92 9.56 -10.77 -4.65
C ALA A 92 11.09 -10.81 -4.74
N ALA A 93 11.66 -11.72 -5.54
CA ALA A 93 13.10 -11.81 -5.74
C ALA A 93 13.65 -10.56 -6.46
N ALA A 94 12.97 -10.08 -7.50
CA ALA A 94 13.36 -8.84 -8.20
C ALA A 94 13.37 -7.63 -7.26
N LEU A 95 12.36 -7.50 -6.38
CA LEU A 95 12.30 -6.45 -5.36
C LEU A 95 13.50 -6.51 -4.42
N LEU A 96 13.85 -7.69 -3.92
CA LEU A 96 14.98 -7.86 -2.99
C LEU A 96 16.34 -7.59 -3.67
N VAL A 97 16.52 -8.01 -4.92
CA VAL A 97 17.74 -7.71 -5.68
C VAL A 97 17.88 -6.21 -5.96
N ALA A 98 16.79 -5.52 -6.31
CA ALA A 98 16.83 -4.07 -6.50
C ALA A 98 17.15 -3.34 -5.20
N LYS A 99 16.60 -3.81 -4.07
CA LYS A 99 16.88 -3.29 -2.73
C LYS A 99 18.36 -3.46 -2.36
N GLU A 100 18.93 -4.65 -2.58
CA GLU A 100 20.33 -4.96 -2.26
C GLU A 100 21.32 -4.06 -3.03
N ARG A 101 20.98 -3.67 -4.27
CA ARG A 101 21.80 -2.72 -5.04
C ARG A 101 21.87 -1.34 -4.38
N VAL A 102 20.73 -0.84 -3.91
CA VAL A 102 20.65 0.43 -3.18
C VAL A 102 21.40 0.34 -1.84
N GLU A 103 21.30 -0.79 -1.13
CA GLU A 103 22.10 -1.04 0.09
C GLU A 103 23.61 -1.00 -0.21
N ALA A 104 24.03 -1.64 -1.31
CA ALA A 104 25.44 -1.68 -1.70
C ALA A 104 26.00 -0.28 -2.00
N ASP A 105 25.22 0.58 -2.68
CA ASP A 105 25.61 1.97 -2.91
C ASP A 105 25.72 2.76 -1.61
N LEU A 106 24.76 2.59 -0.68
CA LEU A 106 24.73 3.30 0.60
C LEU A 106 25.77 2.79 1.62
N ALA A 107 26.28 1.57 1.45
CA ALA A 107 27.36 1.03 2.27
C ALA A 107 28.75 1.59 1.88
N GLY A 108 28.86 2.21 0.72
CA GLY A 108 30.10 2.83 0.23
C GLY A 108 30.44 4.15 0.95
N PRO A 109 31.66 4.69 0.71
CA PRO A 109 32.08 5.99 1.27
C PRO A 109 31.33 7.20 0.67
N GLY A 110 30.47 6.97 -0.32
CA GLY A 110 29.63 7.95 -1.01
C GLY A 110 28.73 7.23 -2.01
N LEU A 111 27.77 7.95 -2.60
CA LEU A 111 26.87 7.40 -3.62
C LEU A 111 27.64 7.11 -4.90
N SER A 112 27.40 5.94 -5.50
CA SER A 112 27.95 5.59 -6.81
C SER A 112 27.26 6.40 -7.91
N ASP A 113 27.91 6.53 -9.07
CA ASP A 113 27.30 7.14 -10.26
C ASP A 113 26.06 6.36 -10.74
N ALA A 114 25.92 5.08 -10.34
CA ALA A 114 24.78 4.23 -10.67
C ALA A 114 23.61 4.34 -9.68
N PHE A 115 23.77 5.08 -8.57
CA PHE A 115 22.75 5.19 -7.53
C PHE A 115 21.39 5.67 -8.05
N PRO A 116 21.28 6.69 -8.92
CA PRO A 116 20.00 7.11 -9.47
C PRO A 116 19.29 5.99 -10.23
N ASP A 117 20.01 5.23 -11.04
CA ASP A 117 19.46 4.10 -11.81
C ASP A 117 19.02 2.96 -10.88
N HIS A 118 19.78 2.66 -9.83
CA HIS A 118 19.40 1.67 -8.83
C HIS A 118 18.16 2.09 -8.03
N ALA A 119 18.06 3.37 -7.64
CA ALA A 119 16.89 3.90 -6.96
C ALA A 119 15.63 3.87 -7.85
N ALA A 120 15.75 4.24 -9.12
CA ALA A 120 14.68 4.13 -10.11
C ALA A 120 14.23 2.67 -10.30
N HIS A 121 15.17 1.74 -10.43
CA HIS A 121 14.86 0.32 -10.56
C HIS A 121 14.18 -0.26 -9.32
N LEU A 122 14.58 0.16 -8.12
CA LEU A 122 13.90 -0.21 -6.86
C LEU A 122 12.47 0.32 -6.82
N LEU A 123 12.23 1.57 -7.24
CA LEU A 123 10.89 2.13 -7.33
C LEU A 123 10.00 1.35 -8.31
N GLU A 124 10.51 1.00 -9.50
CA GLU A 124 9.79 0.17 -10.47
C GLU A 124 9.46 -1.22 -9.91
N ALA A 125 10.44 -1.91 -9.32
CA ALA A 125 10.24 -3.23 -8.73
C ALA A 125 9.22 -3.19 -7.59
N THR A 126 9.22 -2.11 -6.79
CA THR A 126 8.25 -1.90 -5.71
C THR A 126 6.84 -1.73 -6.27
N ARG A 127 6.66 -0.94 -7.34
CA ARG A 127 5.35 -0.77 -7.98
C ARG A 127 4.84 -2.08 -8.59
N ALA A 128 5.72 -2.85 -9.23
CA ALA A 128 5.37 -4.17 -9.76
C ALA A 128 4.94 -5.14 -8.64
N ALA A 129 5.68 -5.17 -7.54
CA ALA A 129 5.38 -5.97 -6.36
C ALA A 129 4.02 -5.58 -5.73
N LEU A 130 3.73 -4.28 -5.57
CA LEU A 130 2.43 -3.79 -5.11
C LEU A 130 1.30 -4.25 -6.04
N GLY A 131 1.51 -4.16 -7.35
CA GLY A 131 0.55 -4.65 -8.35
C GLY A 131 0.27 -6.16 -8.23
N ALA A 132 1.30 -6.97 -7.97
CA ALA A 132 1.17 -8.42 -7.81
C ALA A 132 0.27 -8.82 -6.62
N VAL A 133 0.23 -8.00 -5.56
CA VAL A 133 -0.61 -8.22 -4.38
C VAL A 133 -1.89 -7.38 -4.38
N GLY A 134 -2.21 -6.71 -5.49
CA GLY A 134 -3.44 -5.92 -5.64
C GLY A 134 -3.48 -4.63 -4.81
N LEU A 135 -2.32 -4.10 -4.40
CA LEU A 135 -2.21 -2.82 -3.73
C LEU A 135 -1.95 -1.69 -4.74
N PRO A 136 -2.45 -0.46 -4.46
CA PRO A 136 -2.20 0.67 -5.33
C PRO A 136 -0.72 1.08 -5.32
N ALA A 137 -0.23 1.47 -6.48
CA ALA A 137 1.13 1.95 -6.70
C ALA A 137 1.07 3.38 -7.28
N PRO A 138 1.00 4.44 -6.45
CA PRO A 138 0.85 5.82 -6.93
C PRO A 138 2.05 6.27 -7.78
N SER A 139 1.83 7.28 -8.62
CA SER A 139 2.94 7.98 -9.28
C SER A 139 3.67 8.89 -8.29
N CYS A 140 4.87 9.36 -8.65
CA CYS A 140 5.59 10.32 -7.79
C CYS A 140 4.89 11.69 -7.74
N ASP A 141 4.12 12.03 -8.79
CA ASP A 141 3.38 13.29 -8.88
C ASP A 141 2.12 13.28 -8.01
N ASP A 142 1.54 12.11 -7.76
CA ASP A 142 0.42 11.94 -6.82
C ASP A 142 0.86 12.08 -5.35
N GLY A 143 2.18 12.17 -5.12
CA GLY A 143 2.85 12.17 -3.82
C GLY A 143 3.29 13.54 -3.31
N THR A 144 2.80 14.66 -3.88
CA THR A 144 2.90 15.95 -3.18
C THR A 144 2.12 15.87 -1.87
N LEU A 145 2.83 15.56 -0.79
CA LEU A 145 2.35 15.62 0.57
C LEU A 145 1.96 17.08 0.87
N GLY A 146 0.65 17.31 0.95
CA GLY A 146 0.11 18.38 1.78
C GLY A 146 0.20 18.02 3.26
#